data_AF-A0A9W9A5D2-F1
#
_entry.id   AF-A0A9W9A5D2-F1
#
_cell.length_a   1.000
_cell.length_b   1.000
_cell.length_c   1.000
_cell.angle_alpha   90.00
_cell.angle_beta   90.00
_cell.angle_gamma   90.00
#
_symmetry.space_group_name_H-M   'P 1'
#
loop_
_entity.id
_entity.type
_entity.pdbx_description
1 polymer ?
#
loop_
_entity_poly.entity_id
_entity_poly.type
_entity_poly.pdbx_seq_one_letter_code
_entity_poly.pdbx_strand_id
1 'polypeptide(L)'
;MAHHIPSEGDVQTVRYLFRAFLPLELVDAIIESAEYWPCIHTDQSRPVLVDARKAVGQGLKLAWCYLVSPPVPEPLSKEQGSGHSRVRRVEVKVQGHDQGWGEPNFLTATHPGPWSWFEAIIIKAFRQSSLIWLPAALNGPVDPASLMARPAFADIFADFTRWHIASNVIATQRKQEHSVVWTEEEIQGPRDAGGARGREGLGHELVRELQPGDRIAILALAQQWGWENHVNKASIDIFYSV
;
A
#
# COMPACT_ATOMS: atom_id res chain seq x y z
N MET A 1 18.23 17.63 6.95
CA MET A 1 17.67 18.52 5.90
C MET A 1 16.41 17.85 5.39
N ALA A 2 15.26 18.52 5.39
CA ALA A 2 14.05 17.93 4.81
C ALA A 2 14.25 17.82 3.30
N HIS A 3 14.05 16.63 2.73
CA HIS A 3 14.03 16.48 1.28
C HIS A 3 12.83 17.26 0.74
N HIS A 4 13.09 18.19 -0.17
CA HIS A 4 12.02 18.92 -0.86
C HIS A 4 11.34 17.98 -1.84
N ILE A 5 10.01 17.89 -1.78
CA ILE A 5 9.20 17.14 -2.74
C ILE A 5 8.76 18.14 -3.82
N PRO A 6 9.22 17.99 -5.08
CA PRO A 6 8.85 18.91 -6.15
C PRO A 6 7.40 18.70 -6.60
N SER A 7 6.78 19.75 -7.15
CA SER A 7 5.57 19.60 -7.95
C SER A 7 5.89 19.20 -9.38
N GLU A 8 4.89 18.76 -10.16
CA GLU A 8 5.09 18.48 -11.60
C GLU A 8 5.64 19.71 -12.34
N GLY A 9 5.14 20.91 -12.00
CA GLY A 9 5.62 22.16 -12.58
C GLY A 9 7.08 22.48 -12.24
N ASP A 10 7.53 22.13 -11.03
CA ASP A 10 8.93 22.30 -10.63
C ASP A 10 9.84 21.37 -11.45
N VAL A 11 9.44 20.11 -11.63
CA VAL A 11 10.22 19.15 -12.43
C VAL A 11 10.30 19.61 -13.89
N GLN A 12 9.19 20.05 -14.48
CA GLN A 12 9.19 20.59 -15.86
C GLN A 12 10.03 21.86 -16.00
N THR A 13 10.02 22.73 -14.98
CA THR A 13 10.84 23.95 -14.95
C THR A 13 12.33 23.59 -14.90
N VAL A 14 12.73 22.68 -14.02
CA VAL A 14 14.12 22.20 -13.94
C VAL A 14 14.55 21.53 -15.24
N ARG A 15 13.69 20.67 -15.81
CA ARG A 15 13.92 20.02 -17.11
C ARG A 15 14.13 21.05 -18.22
N TYR A 16 13.28 22.08 -18.30
CA TYR A 16 13.41 23.17 -19.27
C TYR A 16 14.71 23.97 -19.10
N LEU A 17 15.07 24.35 -17.86
CA LEU A 17 16.27 25.12 -17.58
C LEU A 17 17.55 24.35 -17.93
N PHE A 18 17.63 23.06 -17.61
CA PHE A 18 18.81 22.25 -17.89
C PHE A 18 18.98 21.96 -19.39
N ARG A 19 17.89 21.90 -20.16
CA ARG A 19 17.93 21.75 -21.62
C ARG A 19 18.62 22.92 -22.34
N ALA A 20 18.78 24.07 -21.68
CA ALA A 20 19.58 25.17 -22.22
C ALA A 20 21.10 24.85 -22.24
N PHE A 21 21.54 23.87 -21.45
CA PHE A 21 22.96 23.54 -21.26
C PHE A 21 23.31 22.09 -21.59
N LEU A 22 22.33 21.17 -21.57
CA LEU A 22 22.53 19.72 -21.68
C LEU A 22 21.54 19.09 -22.68
N PRO A 23 21.95 18.03 -23.41
CA PRO A 23 21.04 17.16 -24.14
C PRO A 23 19.97 16.56 -23.22
N LEU A 24 18.79 16.27 -23.78
CA LEU A 24 17.62 15.79 -23.02
C LEU A 24 17.93 14.52 -22.21
N GLU A 25 18.73 13.62 -22.76
CA GLU A 25 19.09 12.35 -22.14
C GLU A 25 19.90 12.57 -20.85
N LEU A 26 20.78 13.57 -20.82
CA LEU A 26 21.53 13.93 -19.63
C LEU A 26 20.65 14.64 -18.59
N VAL A 27 19.73 15.49 -19.04
CA VAL A 27 18.75 16.11 -18.14
C VAL A 27 17.90 15.04 -17.44
N ASP A 28 17.42 14.06 -18.20
CA ASP A 28 16.62 12.96 -17.68
C ASP A 28 17.42 12.08 -16.72
N ALA A 29 18.68 11.76 -17.07
CA ALA A 29 19.57 11.03 -16.19
C ALA A 29 19.84 11.78 -14.88
N ILE A 30 19.96 13.11 -14.91
CA ILE A 30 20.14 13.94 -13.71
C ILE A 30 18.88 13.93 -12.84
N ILE A 31 17.70 14.16 -13.42
CA ILE A 31 16.42 14.16 -12.69
C ILE A 31 16.20 12.79 -12.03
N GLU A 32 16.44 11.71 -12.77
CA GLU A 32 16.31 10.34 -12.28
C GLU A 32 17.32 10.04 -11.16
N SER A 33 18.59 10.40 -11.35
CA SER A 33 19.64 10.16 -10.33
C SER A 33 19.45 10.99 -9.06
N ALA A 34 18.80 12.15 -9.18
CA ALA A 34 18.47 13.01 -8.05
C ALA A 34 17.18 12.58 -7.32
N GLU A 35 16.47 11.57 -7.82
CA GLU A 35 15.11 11.20 -7.40
C GLU A 35 14.18 12.43 -7.32
N TYR A 36 14.35 13.37 -8.26
CA TYR A 36 13.61 14.64 -8.27
C TYR A 36 12.25 14.44 -8.93
N TRP A 37 11.37 13.73 -8.22
CA TRP A 37 10.07 13.28 -8.70
C TRP A 37 8.93 13.88 -7.90
N PRO A 38 7.79 14.21 -8.53
CA PRO A 38 6.59 14.58 -7.81
C PRO A 38 6.07 13.41 -6.97
N CYS A 39 5.34 13.72 -5.91
CA CYS A 39 4.77 12.74 -5.00
C CYS A 39 3.29 13.00 -4.75
N ILE A 40 2.47 11.96 -4.87
CA ILE A 40 1.13 11.94 -4.29
C ILE A 40 1.24 11.45 -2.86
N HIS A 41 0.78 12.27 -1.92
CA HIS A 41 0.64 11.89 -0.52
C HIS A 41 -0.83 11.69 -0.17
N THR A 42 -1.14 10.59 0.52
CA THR A 42 -2.44 10.40 1.17
C THR A 42 -2.23 9.76 2.53
N ASP A 43 -2.96 10.23 3.54
CA ASP A 43 -2.92 9.68 4.88
C ASP A 43 -4.32 9.55 5.50
N GLN A 44 -4.38 8.79 6.59
CA GLN A 44 -5.56 8.61 7.41
C GLN A 44 -5.14 8.27 8.84
N SER A 45 -5.86 8.79 9.83
CA SER A 45 -5.60 8.56 11.26
C SER A 45 -6.83 8.14 12.07
N ARG A 46 -7.92 7.74 11.40
CA ARG A 46 -9.12 7.21 12.05
C ARG A 46 -8.83 5.82 12.60
N PRO A 47 -8.93 5.59 13.92
CA PRO A 47 -8.69 4.29 14.50
C PRO A 47 -9.75 3.28 14.05
N VAL A 48 -9.35 2.04 13.77
CA VAL A 48 -10.28 0.92 13.52
C VAL A 48 -9.82 -0.35 14.22
N LEU A 49 -10.80 -1.20 14.52
CA LEU A 49 -10.60 -2.53 15.07
C LEU A 49 -11.04 -3.57 14.04
N VAL A 50 -10.08 -4.32 13.50
CA VAL A 50 -10.35 -5.48 12.66
C VAL A 50 -10.43 -6.71 13.57
N ASP A 51 -11.63 -7.23 13.77
CA ASP A 51 -11.89 -8.35 14.67
C ASP A 51 -12.20 -9.61 13.87
N ALA A 52 -11.29 -10.58 13.90
CA ALA A 52 -11.41 -11.84 13.18
C ALA A 52 -12.66 -12.66 13.57
N ARG A 53 -13.27 -12.43 14.75
CA ARG A 53 -14.53 -13.08 15.16
C ARG A 53 -15.72 -12.67 14.27
N LYS A 54 -15.61 -11.54 13.57
CA LYS A 54 -16.63 -11.06 12.63
C LYS A 54 -16.49 -11.65 11.22
N ALA A 55 -15.42 -12.41 10.97
CA ALA A 55 -15.19 -13.07 9.69
C ALA A 55 -16.25 -14.13 9.39
N VAL A 56 -16.55 -14.31 8.10
CA VAL A 56 -17.40 -15.37 7.57
C VAL A 56 -16.52 -16.35 6.80
N GLY A 57 -16.83 -17.65 6.90
CA GLY A 57 -16.14 -18.72 6.18
C GLY A 57 -15.08 -19.48 7.00
N GLN A 58 -14.55 -20.55 6.39
CA GLN A 58 -13.53 -21.41 7.01
C GLN A 58 -12.18 -20.68 6.99
N GLY A 59 -11.66 -20.31 8.16
CA GLY A 59 -10.36 -19.62 8.30
C GLY A 59 -10.40 -18.32 9.09
N LEU A 60 -11.60 -17.80 9.39
CA LEU A 60 -11.80 -16.63 10.25
C LEU A 60 -10.93 -15.42 9.86
N LYS A 61 -10.80 -15.16 8.56
CA LYS A 61 -9.99 -14.06 8.01
C LYS A 61 -10.89 -12.89 7.65
N LEU A 62 -10.57 -11.72 8.17
CA LEU A 62 -11.26 -10.46 7.86
C LEU A 62 -10.26 -9.42 7.38
N ALA A 63 -10.67 -8.58 6.45
CA ALA A 63 -9.89 -7.44 6.00
C ALA A 63 -10.75 -6.19 5.95
N TRP A 64 -10.21 -5.09 6.48
CA TRP A 64 -10.73 -3.75 6.25
C TRP A 64 -9.90 -3.08 5.17
N CYS A 65 -10.57 -2.40 4.24
CA CYS A 65 -9.91 -1.45 3.35
C CYS A 65 -9.71 -0.16 4.14
N TYR A 66 -8.48 0.10 4.59
CA TYR A 66 -8.18 1.15 5.55
C TYR A 66 -7.91 2.51 4.88
N LEU A 67 -7.16 2.50 3.79
CA LEU A 67 -6.73 3.69 3.06
C LEU A 67 -6.66 3.38 1.56
N VAL A 68 -7.12 4.32 0.72
CA VAL A 68 -7.05 4.23 -0.73
C VAL A 68 -6.40 5.51 -1.26
N SER A 69 -5.40 5.38 -2.13
CA SER A 69 -4.73 6.53 -2.75
C SER A 69 -5.63 7.24 -3.78
N PRO A 70 -5.32 8.49 -4.12
CA PRO A 70 -5.71 9.08 -5.40
C PRO A 70 -5.24 8.21 -6.57
N PRO A 71 -5.86 8.35 -7.76
CA PRO A 71 -5.39 7.64 -8.94
C PRO A 71 -4.00 8.16 -9.33
N VAL A 72 -3.14 7.26 -9.83
CA VAL A 72 -1.85 7.64 -10.40
C VAL A 72 -2.10 8.62 -11.57
N PRO A 73 -1.42 9.77 -11.67
CA PRO A 73 -1.76 10.80 -12.63
C PRO A 73 -1.47 10.34 -14.06
N GLU A 74 -2.31 10.78 -14.98
CA GLU A 74 -1.98 10.69 -16.41
C GLU A 74 -0.91 11.74 -16.75
N PRO A 75 0.02 11.43 -17.67
CA PRO A 75 0.99 12.41 -18.15
C PRO A 75 0.27 13.60 -18.80
N LEU A 76 0.69 14.83 -18.45
CA LEU A 76 0.04 16.08 -18.84
C LEU A 76 0.03 16.35 -20.36
N SER A 77 0.85 15.67 -21.17
CA SER A 77 0.87 15.88 -22.62
C SER A 77 1.18 14.60 -23.40
N LYS A 78 0.28 14.19 -24.30
CA LYS A 78 0.52 13.15 -25.31
C LYS A 78 1.36 13.63 -26.51
N GLU A 79 1.65 14.93 -26.59
CA GLU A 79 2.13 15.60 -27.81
C GLU A 79 3.66 15.70 -27.95
N GLN A 80 4.45 15.34 -26.93
CA GLN A 80 5.90 15.24 -27.06
C GLN A 80 6.32 13.84 -26.61
N GLY A 81 6.66 12.99 -27.58
CA GLY A 81 6.86 11.54 -27.42
C GLY A 81 7.99 11.10 -26.49
N SER A 82 7.92 11.40 -25.20
CA SER A 82 8.82 10.85 -24.19
C SER A 82 8.14 10.77 -22.84
N GLY A 83 7.67 9.56 -22.50
CA GLY A 83 7.37 9.14 -21.12
C GLY A 83 5.89 9.04 -20.77
N HIS A 84 5.42 7.82 -20.55
CA HIS A 84 4.25 7.62 -19.69
C HIS A 84 4.64 8.00 -18.26
N SER A 85 3.73 8.61 -17.50
CA SER A 85 3.92 8.77 -16.05
C SER A 85 4.17 7.38 -15.46
N ARG A 86 5.38 7.16 -14.95
CA ARG A 86 5.84 5.85 -14.48
C ARG A 86 6.12 5.96 -13.00
N VAL A 87 5.48 5.10 -12.21
CA VAL A 87 5.73 5.05 -10.77
C VAL A 87 7.15 4.55 -10.54
N ARG A 88 7.90 5.29 -9.72
CA ARG A 88 9.31 4.99 -9.38
C ARG A 88 9.46 4.40 -8.00
N ARG A 89 8.70 4.94 -7.05
CA ARG A 89 8.75 4.53 -5.66
C ARG A 89 7.38 4.63 -5.02
N VAL A 90 7.05 3.65 -4.19
CA VAL A 90 5.89 3.66 -3.30
C VAL A 90 6.40 3.50 -1.88
N GLU A 91 6.07 4.43 -1.00
CA GLU A 91 6.31 4.28 0.43
C GLU A 91 4.97 4.08 1.14
N VAL A 92 4.91 3.08 2.01
CA VAL A 92 3.74 2.81 2.83
C VAL A 92 4.16 2.82 4.28
N LYS A 93 3.44 3.59 5.10
CA LYS A 93 3.61 3.63 6.55
C LYS A 93 2.30 3.24 7.19
N VAL A 94 2.33 2.33 8.17
CA VAL A 94 1.16 1.89 8.92
C VAL A 94 1.49 1.84 10.41
N GLN A 95 0.55 2.25 11.24
CA GLN A 95 0.65 2.11 12.69
C GLN A 95 -0.49 1.26 13.20
N GLY A 96 -0.15 0.21 13.95
CA GLY A 96 -1.12 -0.62 14.62
C GLY A 96 -0.49 -1.55 15.64
N HIS A 97 -1.31 -2.40 16.22
CA HIS A 97 -0.88 -3.46 17.12
C HIS A 97 -1.93 -4.57 17.19
N ASP A 98 -1.57 -5.63 17.91
CA ASP A 98 -2.39 -6.81 18.10
C ASP A 98 -3.23 -6.72 19.40
N GLN A 99 -4.07 -7.70 19.72
CA GLN A 99 -4.99 -7.61 20.89
C GLN A 99 -4.29 -7.48 22.25
N GLY A 100 -3.09 -8.08 22.39
CA GLY A 100 -2.36 -8.10 23.65
C GLY A 100 -2.98 -8.93 24.77
N TRP A 101 -2.62 -10.21 24.86
CA TRP A 101 -2.99 -11.06 26.00
C TRP A 101 -2.00 -10.84 27.15
N GLY A 102 -2.50 -10.40 28.31
CA GLY A 102 -1.72 -9.86 29.42
C GLY A 102 -0.98 -10.86 30.32
N GLU A 103 -0.46 -11.99 29.81
CA GLU A 103 0.38 -12.87 30.63
C GLU A 103 1.74 -13.19 29.99
N PRO A 104 2.88 -13.00 30.72
CA PRO A 104 4.23 -13.26 30.23
C PRO A 104 4.48 -14.69 29.70
N ASN A 105 3.65 -15.65 30.12
CA ASN A 105 3.86 -17.08 29.86
C ASN A 105 3.12 -17.62 28.63
N PHE A 106 2.31 -16.83 27.93
CA PHE A 106 1.70 -17.25 26.66
C PHE A 106 2.64 -17.10 25.45
N LEU A 107 3.80 -16.47 25.62
CA LEU A 107 4.75 -16.12 24.56
C LEU A 107 5.87 -17.16 24.35
N THR A 108 5.88 -18.28 25.08
CA THR A 108 6.88 -19.34 24.84
C THR A 108 6.56 -20.12 23.55
N ALA A 109 7.18 -19.66 22.46
CA ALA A 109 7.71 -20.42 21.32
C ALA A 109 6.77 -21.31 20.46
N THR A 110 5.47 -21.40 20.73
CA THR A 110 4.61 -22.43 20.08
C THR A 110 3.44 -21.90 19.26
N HIS A 111 3.26 -20.58 19.17
CA HIS A 111 2.14 -20.00 18.41
C HIS A 111 2.55 -19.73 16.94
N PRO A 112 1.84 -20.31 15.95
CA PRO A 112 2.21 -20.20 14.53
C PRO A 112 1.87 -18.84 13.88
N GLY A 113 1.66 -17.79 14.68
CA GLY A 113 1.33 -16.45 14.20
C GLY A 113 2.57 -15.70 13.69
N PRO A 114 2.40 -14.58 12.98
CA PRO A 114 1.46 -13.51 13.36
C PRO A 114 0.11 -13.59 12.65
N TRP A 115 -0.92 -13.09 13.33
CA TRP A 115 -2.32 -13.22 12.92
C TRP A 115 -3.03 -11.87 12.70
N SER A 116 -2.31 -10.76 12.90
CA SER A 116 -2.70 -9.44 12.42
C SER A 116 -1.57 -8.83 11.60
N TRP A 117 -1.91 -8.27 10.44
CA TRP A 117 -0.94 -7.74 9.49
C TRP A 117 -1.59 -6.79 8.49
N PHE A 118 -0.78 -6.23 7.60
CA PHE A 118 -1.17 -5.29 6.56
C PHE A 118 -0.74 -5.79 5.19
N GLU A 119 -1.60 -5.58 4.19
CA GLU A 119 -1.33 -5.89 2.78
C GLU A 119 -1.64 -4.67 1.91
N ALA A 120 -1.03 -4.57 0.75
CA ALA A 120 -1.39 -3.64 -0.31
C ALA A 120 -2.03 -4.38 -1.49
N ILE A 121 -2.97 -3.72 -2.17
CA ILE A 121 -3.54 -4.17 -3.45
C ILE A 121 -3.53 -3.02 -4.46
N ILE A 122 -3.48 -3.37 -5.74
CA ILE A 122 -3.75 -2.42 -6.83
C ILE A 122 -5.22 -2.51 -7.20
N ILE A 123 -5.90 -1.38 -7.19
CA ILE A 123 -7.24 -1.23 -7.76
C ILE A 123 -7.08 -0.69 -9.18
N LYS A 124 -7.24 -1.58 -10.14
CA LYS A 124 -7.09 -1.24 -11.55
C LYS A 124 -8.15 -0.25 -12.01
N ALA A 125 -7.76 0.75 -12.81
CA ALA A 125 -8.65 1.81 -13.31
C ALA A 125 -9.98 1.26 -13.86
N PHE A 126 -9.90 0.24 -14.73
CA PHE A 126 -11.06 -0.39 -15.36
C PHE A 126 -11.97 -1.19 -14.40
N ARG A 127 -11.50 -1.51 -13.19
CA ARG A 127 -12.27 -2.25 -12.17
C ARG A 127 -12.94 -1.33 -11.15
N GLN A 128 -12.60 -0.04 -11.10
CA GLN A 128 -13.07 0.84 -10.01
C GLN A 128 -14.60 0.90 -9.90
N SER A 129 -15.31 0.92 -11.04
CA SER A 129 -16.77 0.99 -11.07
C SER A 129 -17.49 -0.29 -10.64
N SER A 130 -16.82 -1.45 -10.67
CA SER A 130 -17.41 -2.73 -10.26
C SER A 130 -17.21 -3.04 -8.77
N LEU A 131 -16.36 -2.28 -8.07
CA LEU A 131 -16.10 -2.45 -6.64
C LEU A 131 -17.09 -1.66 -5.80
N ILE A 132 -18.17 -2.31 -5.36
CA ILE A 132 -19.25 -1.71 -4.56
C ILE A 132 -18.74 -1.01 -3.30
N TRP A 133 -17.67 -1.52 -2.68
CA TRP A 133 -17.10 -0.96 -1.46
C TRP A 133 -16.16 0.23 -1.70
N LEU A 134 -15.70 0.47 -2.93
CA LEU A 134 -14.70 1.50 -3.23
C LEU A 134 -15.19 2.93 -2.91
N PRO A 135 -16.42 3.36 -3.27
CA PRO A 135 -16.89 4.69 -2.92
C PRO A 135 -16.87 4.95 -1.41
N ALA A 136 -17.17 3.95 -0.58
CA ALA A 136 -17.07 4.08 0.88
C ALA A 136 -15.61 4.15 1.34
N ALA A 137 -14.74 3.31 0.78
CA ALA A 137 -13.31 3.27 1.11
C ALA A 137 -12.57 4.58 0.78
N LEU A 138 -12.98 5.29 -0.27
CA LEU A 138 -12.44 6.60 -0.62
C LEU A 138 -12.74 7.68 0.43
N ASN A 139 -13.80 7.51 1.24
CA ASN A 139 -14.19 8.41 2.31
C ASN A 139 -13.64 8.00 3.69
N GLY A 140 -12.98 6.84 3.77
CA GLY A 140 -12.30 6.35 4.96
C GLY A 140 -12.39 4.84 5.15
N PRO A 141 -11.82 4.32 6.26
CA PRO A 141 -11.76 2.90 6.54
C PRO A 141 -13.12 2.20 6.47
N VAL A 142 -13.21 1.08 5.75
CA VAL A 142 -14.45 0.31 5.57
C VAL A 142 -14.18 -1.18 5.68
N ASP A 143 -15.17 -1.93 6.17
CA ASP A 143 -15.26 -3.38 6.04
C ASP A 143 -16.03 -3.71 4.75
N PRO A 144 -15.37 -4.15 3.66
CA PRO A 144 -16.06 -4.50 2.42
C PRO A 144 -17.14 -5.57 2.62
N ALA A 145 -16.93 -6.54 3.52
CA ALA A 145 -17.89 -7.60 3.75
C ALA A 145 -19.21 -7.07 4.31
N SER A 146 -19.15 -6.04 5.17
CA SER A 146 -20.33 -5.38 5.73
C SER A 146 -21.24 -4.74 4.67
N LEU A 147 -20.68 -4.41 3.49
CA LEU A 147 -21.40 -3.81 2.38
C LEU A 147 -21.92 -4.84 1.35
N MET A 148 -21.55 -6.13 1.48
CA MET A 148 -21.72 -7.13 0.42
C MET A 148 -22.50 -8.39 0.83
N ALA A 149 -23.45 -8.31 1.76
CA ALA A 149 -24.11 -9.50 2.35
C ALA A 149 -23.11 -10.47 3.03
N ARG A 150 -21.98 -9.93 3.52
CA ARG A 150 -20.95 -10.61 4.32
C ARG A 150 -20.36 -11.88 3.70
N PRO A 151 -19.78 -11.81 2.49
CA PRO A 151 -19.08 -12.93 1.88
C PRO A 151 -17.75 -13.15 2.60
N ALA A 152 -17.10 -14.29 2.35
CA ALA A 152 -15.81 -14.59 2.96
C ALA A 152 -14.72 -13.70 2.36
N PHE A 153 -13.60 -13.52 3.08
CA PHE A 153 -12.44 -12.76 2.59
C PHE A 153 -11.97 -13.24 1.20
N ALA A 154 -11.95 -14.56 0.99
CA ALA A 154 -11.53 -15.15 -0.27
C ALA A 154 -12.43 -14.72 -1.44
N ASP A 155 -13.73 -14.58 -1.23
CA ASP A 155 -14.67 -14.18 -2.27
C ASP A 155 -14.50 -12.71 -2.68
N ILE A 156 -14.16 -11.84 -1.71
CA ILE A 156 -13.98 -10.40 -1.96
C ILE A 156 -12.66 -10.14 -2.69
N PHE A 157 -11.59 -10.85 -2.30
CA PHE A 157 -10.22 -10.55 -2.70
C PHE A 157 -9.57 -11.64 -3.56
N ALA A 158 -10.32 -12.61 -4.09
CA ALA A 158 -9.80 -13.70 -4.94
C ALA A 158 -9.01 -13.18 -6.14
N ASP A 159 -9.53 -12.16 -6.82
CA ASP A 159 -8.98 -11.62 -8.06
C ASP A 159 -7.97 -10.49 -7.84
N PHE A 160 -7.45 -10.33 -6.61
CA PHE A 160 -6.46 -9.32 -6.30
C PHE A 160 -5.12 -9.97 -6.01
N THR A 161 -4.08 -9.49 -6.70
CA THR A 161 -2.72 -9.66 -6.23
C THR A 161 -2.54 -8.83 -4.96
N ARG A 162 -1.99 -9.45 -3.91
CA ARG A 162 -1.83 -8.86 -2.58
C ARG A 162 -0.36 -8.87 -2.21
N TRP A 163 0.19 -7.73 -1.84
CA TRP A 163 1.57 -7.58 -1.41
C TRP A 163 1.63 -7.38 0.09
N HIS A 164 2.51 -8.11 0.77
CA HIS A 164 2.66 -7.98 2.22
C HIS A 164 3.37 -6.67 2.57
N ILE A 165 2.82 -5.90 3.51
CA ILE A 165 3.44 -4.68 4.06
C ILE A 165 4.22 -5.04 5.32
N ALA A 166 3.53 -5.50 6.35
CA ALA A 166 4.13 -5.81 7.64
C ALA A 166 3.17 -6.63 8.50
N SER A 167 3.70 -7.39 9.46
CA SER A 167 2.91 -8.07 10.47
C SER A 167 3.15 -7.45 11.84
N ASN A 168 2.09 -7.38 12.65
CA ASN A 168 2.24 -6.95 14.04
C ASN A 168 2.97 -8.03 14.84
N VAL A 169 3.76 -7.60 15.81
CA VAL A 169 4.22 -8.47 16.88
C VAL A 169 3.02 -9.07 17.59
N ILE A 170 3.11 -10.38 17.83
CA ILE A 170 2.05 -11.18 18.43
C ILE A 170 1.73 -10.69 19.85
N ALA A 171 0.44 -10.61 20.17
CA ALA A 171 -0.10 -10.42 21.51
C ALA A 171 0.57 -9.26 22.26
N THR A 172 0.80 -8.14 21.57
CA THR A 172 1.24 -6.89 22.20
C THR A 172 0.22 -5.78 21.99
N GLN A 173 -0.01 -4.99 23.06
CA GLN A 173 -0.78 -3.74 23.00
C GLN A 173 0.08 -2.53 22.62
N ARG A 174 1.39 -2.73 22.50
CA ARG A 174 2.30 -1.65 22.12
C ARG A 174 2.09 -1.32 20.66
N LYS A 175 1.70 -0.07 20.39
CA LYS A 175 1.66 0.51 19.04
C LYS A 175 3.00 0.31 18.35
N GLN A 176 2.95 -0.24 17.15
CA GLN A 176 4.09 -0.44 16.27
C GLN A 176 3.92 0.44 15.05
N GLU A 177 5.02 1.08 14.63
CA GLU A 177 5.09 1.76 13.35
C GLU A 177 5.85 0.86 12.40
N HIS A 178 5.23 0.56 11.27
CA HIS A 178 5.82 -0.21 10.19
C HIS A 178 5.95 0.68 8.97
N SER A 179 7.02 0.49 8.21
CA SER A 179 7.24 1.20 6.96
C SER A 179 7.87 0.27 5.93
N VAL A 180 7.36 0.31 4.71
CA VAL A 180 7.98 -0.34 3.55
C VAL A 180 8.21 0.68 2.45
N VAL A 181 9.32 0.50 1.75
CA VAL A 181 9.68 1.27 0.56
C VAL A 181 9.83 0.27 -0.57
N TRP A 182 9.03 0.47 -1.62
CA TRP A 182 9.08 -0.35 -2.82
C TRP A 182 9.52 0.51 -4.00
N THR A 183 10.47 -0.01 -4.75
CA THR A 183 11.03 0.58 -5.96
C THR A 183 10.89 -0.39 -7.11
N GLU A 184 11.16 0.04 -8.34
CA GLU A 184 11.21 -0.88 -9.49
C GLU A 184 12.33 -1.92 -9.37
N GLU A 185 13.35 -1.59 -8.59
CA GLU A 185 14.46 -2.46 -8.28
C GLU A 185 14.04 -3.59 -7.36
N GLU A 186 14.51 -4.77 -7.70
CA GLU A 186 14.27 -5.98 -6.94
C GLU A 186 15.31 -6.09 -5.81
N ILE A 187 14.85 -6.06 -4.56
CA ILE A 187 15.73 -6.17 -3.39
C ILE A 187 16.01 -7.65 -3.10
N GLN A 188 17.26 -7.97 -2.75
CA GLN A 188 17.66 -9.31 -2.30
C GLN A 188 17.18 -9.54 -0.85
N GLY A 189 16.56 -10.68 -0.60
CA GLY A 189 16.06 -11.03 0.73
C GLY A 189 15.09 -12.23 0.71
N PRO A 190 14.55 -12.63 1.87
CA PRO A 190 13.52 -13.64 1.97
C PRO A 190 12.28 -13.23 1.16
N ARG A 191 11.67 -14.20 0.46
CA ARG A 191 10.49 -13.98 -0.36
C ARG A 191 9.50 -15.11 -0.21
N ASP A 192 8.23 -14.75 -0.27
CA ASP A 192 7.13 -15.71 -0.29
C ASP A 192 6.01 -15.20 -1.20
N ALA A 193 5.94 -15.75 -2.42
CA ALA A 193 4.90 -15.42 -3.39
C ALA A 193 3.56 -16.10 -3.10
N GLY A 194 3.57 -17.22 -2.34
CA GLY A 194 2.41 -18.07 -2.06
C GLY A 194 1.87 -17.94 -0.64
N GLY A 195 2.47 -17.05 0.16
CA GLY A 195 2.15 -16.86 1.56
C GLY A 195 0.70 -16.44 1.80
N ALA A 196 0.13 -16.90 2.93
CA ALA A 196 -1.23 -16.56 3.32
C ALA A 196 -1.44 -15.05 3.58
N ARG A 197 -0.35 -14.32 3.82
CA ARG A 197 -0.30 -12.88 4.16
C ARG A 197 0.05 -11.98 2.97
N GLY A 198 -0.14 -12.49 1.76
CA GLY A 198 0.27 -11.80 0.54
C GLY A 198 1.73 -12.05 0.19
N ARG A 199 2.16 -11.46 -0.93
CA ARG A 199 3.47 -11.61 -1.53
C ARG A 199 4.52 -10.85 -0.71
N GLU A 200 5.35 -11.58 0.03
CA GLU A 200 6.40 -11.02 0.90
C GLU A 200 7.70 -10.82 0.13
N GLY A 201 8.34 -9.66 0.28
CA GLY A 201 9.59 -9.32 -0.42
C GLY A 201 9.45 -9.02 -1.92
N LEU A 202 8.23 -8.85 -2.42
CA LEU A 202 7.92 -8.74 -3.86
C LEU A 202 7.27 -7.39 -4.25
N GLY A 203 7.45 -6.35 -3.44
CA GLY A 203 6.84 -5.04 -3.69
C GLY A 203 7.29 -4.34 -4.98
N HIS A 204 8.43 -4.73 -5.56
CA HIS A 204 8.87 -4.23 -6.86
C HIS A 204 7.90 -4.60 -8.00
N GLU A 205 7.18 -5.72 -7.87
CA GLU A 205 6.14 -6.10 -8.81
C GLU A 205 4.98 -5.11 -8.77
N LEU A 206 4.56 -4.67 -7.57
CA LEU A 206 3.51 -3.66 -7.41
C LEU A 206 3.89 -2.36 -8.13
N VAL A 207 5.14 -1.89 -7.96
CA VAL A 207 5.61 -0.65 -8.61
C VAL A 207 5.59 -0.79 -10.12
N ARG A 208 6.08 -1.92 -10.65
CA ARG A 208 6.10 -2.21 -12.10
C ARG A 208 4.69 -2.38 -12.69
N GLU A 209 3.75 -2.89 -11.90
CA GLU A 209 2.37 -3.15 -12.34
C GLU A 209 1.48 -1.91 -12.30
N LEU A 210 1.81 -0.88 -11.52
CA LEU A 210 1.01 0.34 -11.44
C LEU A 210 0.99 1.09 -12.77
N GLN A 211 -0.21 1.49 -13.18
CA GLN A 211 -0.43 2.27 -14.39
C GLN A 211 -1.16 3.58 -14.05
N PRO A 212 -1.09 4.60 -14.91
CA PRO A 212 -1.95 5.78 -14.79
C PRO A 212 -3.43 5.40 -14.63
N GLY A 213 -4.11 6.06 -13.70
CA GLY A 213 -5.49 5.78 -13.30
C GLY A 213 -5.67 4.70 -12.23
N ASP A 214 -4.67 3.83 -12.01
CA ASP A 214 -4.71 2.83 -10.93
C ASP A 214 -4.62 3.49 -9.55
N ARG A 215 -5.09 2.80 -8.52
CA ARG A 215 -4.97 3.21 -7.11
C ARG A 215 -4.29 2.13 -6.29
N ILE A 216 -3.67 2.51 -5.19
CA ILE A 216 -3.19 1.59 -4.16
C ILE A 216 -4.17 1.62 -2.99
N ALA A 217 -4.50 0.45 -2.45
CA ALA A 217 -5.24 0.36 -1.20
C ALA A 217 -4.46 -0.44 -0.15
N ILE A 218 -4.49 0.03 1.09
CA ILE A 218 -3.99 -0.69 2.27
C ILE A 218 -5.13 -1.47 2.88
N LEU A 219 -4.92 -2.78 2.99
CA LEU A 219 -5.76 -3.69 3.74
C LEU A 219 -5.18 -3.91 5.14
N ALA A 220 -6.01 -3.80 6.16
CA ALA A 220 -5.69 -4.23 7.51
C ALA A 220 -6.40 -5.55 7.81
N LEU A 221 -5.65 -6.56 8.20
CA LEU A 221 -6.15 -7.93 8.33
C LEU A 221 -6.00 -8.45 9.75
N ALA A 222 -6.96 -9.28 10.14
CA ALA A 222 -6.89 -10.17 11.30
C ALA A 222 -7.41 -11.56 10.90
N GLN A 223 -6.79 -12.60 11.42
CA GLN A 223 -7.16 -13.99 11.16
C GLN A 223 -7.15 -14.81 12.45
N GLN A 224 -7.95 -15.89 12.52
CA GLN A 224 -8.10 -16.79 13.67
C GLN A 224 -8.94 -16.23 14.81
N TRP A 225 -9.53 -17.14 15.57
CA TRP A 225 -10.51 -16.79 16.60
C TRP A 225 -9.87 -15.95 17.73
N GLY A 226 -10.44 -14.77 17.98
CA GLY A 226 -10.00 -13.88 19.05
C GLY A 226 -8.82 -12.96 18.72
N TRP A 227 -8.32 -12.95 17.48
CA TRP A 227 -7.27 -12.04 17.06
C TRP A 227 -7.81 -10.73 16.50
N GLU A 228 -7.09 -9.66 16.77
CA GLU A 228 -7.51 -8.30 16.47
C GLU A 228 -6.37 -7.49 15.87
N ASN A 229 -6.66 -6.68 14.86
CA ASN A 229 -5.74 -5.65 14.39
C ASN A 229 -6.29 -4.27 14.79
N HIS A 230 -5.61 -3.62 15.73
CA HIS A 230 -5.90 -2.26 16.16
C HIS A 230 -5.09 -1.30 15.30
N VAL A 231 -5.73 -0.69 14.31
CA VAL A 231 -5.07 0.22 13.36
C VAL A 231 -5.29 1.65 13.82
N ASN A 232 -4.24 2.46 13.84
CA ASN A 232 -4.30 3.84 14.29
C ASN A 232 -4.16 4.86 13.15
N LYS A 233 -3.18 4.67 12.27
CA LYS A 233 -2.92 5.56 11.13
C LYS A 233 -2.21 4.82 10.01
N ALA A 234 -2.30 5.35 8.79
CA ALA A 234 -1.52 4.91 7.65
C ALA A 234 -1.29 6.07 6.68
N SER A 235 -0.24 5.96 5.86
CA SER A 235 0.01 6.84 4.72
C SER A 235 0.56 6.06 3.53
N ILE A 236 0.30 6.59 2.34
CA ILE A 236 0.83 6.13 1.06
C ILE A 236 1.47 7.34 0.38
N ASP A 237 2.73 7.19 0.00
CA ASP A 237 3.48 8.14 -0.83
C ASP A 237 3.78 7.46 -2.17
N ILE A 238 3.35 8.06 -3.28
CA ILE A 238 3.58 7.54 -4.65
C ILE A 238 4.43 8.55 -5.41
N PHE A 239 5.67 8.20 -5.70
CA PHE A 239 6.60 8.99 -6.50
C PHE A 239 6.59 8.51 -7.96
N TYR A 240 6.54 9.44 -8.91
CA TYR A 240 6.41 9.11 -10.33
C TYR A 240 7.21 10.07 -11.22
N SER A 241 7.60 9.62 -12.42
CA SER A 241 8.27 10.48 -13.41
C SER A 241 7.26 11.29 -14.23
N VAL A 242 7.63 12.51 -14.62
CA VAL A 242 6.87 13.41 -15.51
C VAL A 242 7.66 13.86 -16.73
#